data_AF-A0A7Y1XBI8-F1
#
_entry.id   AF-A0A7Y1XBI8-F1
#
_cell.length_a   1.000
_cell.length_b   1.000
_cell.length_c   1.000
_cell.angle_alpha   90.00
_cell.angle_beta   90.00
_cell.angle_gamma   90.00
#
_symmetry.space_group_name_H-M   'P 1'
#
loop_
_entity.id
_entity.type
_entity.pdbx_description
1 polymer ?
#
loop_
_entity_poly.entity_id
_entity_poly.type
_entity_poly.pdbx_seq_one_letter_code
_entity_poly.pdbx_strand_id
1 'polypeptide(L)'
;MNVDSIKRVGTIAWHLIGIAVFLGMVIWAGSHVAIIFPPLVFAAALIYIIDPFVDQFEKWGIHRLLGSCLSYLMVGAVFTVIGMLVIPIIADQGSQFVDRFPMIVEDASVVLEDLTSQLPGDVTLPTLEEIGEWLGSSENAGLIGEQVGRLGELTLSLFEWLVIILLVPVLALYILTDLPKSREAAKGLVPGEWRDEALFLGGEVNNVVGGFVRGQLLVALLVGIAMSLGFLAIDLPFWLIIGLLSGILNVIPFVGPWVGGLLGALAGLSSGDPSKALYAGLIAIVVQQLDNHVVSPLVMRVVVRLHPVVVIVALLAGGQLAGLLGVLLAVPAVAVFKVLLGHWWRTRMLGQSWQEAREALFESTTSPVAERIKARAEVGTDESQDSDDAAV
;
A
#
# COMPACT_ATOMS: atom_id res chain seq x y z
N MET A 1 -8.31 -50.59 -17.33
CA MET A 1 -7.94 -49.16 -17.30
C MET A 1 -7.44 -48.81 -18.69
N ASN A 2 -8.06 -47.86 -19.38
CA ASN A 2 -7.74 -47.58 -20.79
C ASN A 2 -6.34 -46.99 -20.92
N VAL A 3 -5.56 -47.42 -21.92
CA VAL A 3 -4.17 -46.97 -22.16
C VAL A 3 -4.12 -45.44 -22.34
N ASP A 4 -5.16 -44.85 -22.92
CA ASP A 4 -5.27 -43.40 -23.11
C ASP A 4 -5.51 -42.64 -21.80
N SER A 5 -6.12 -43.27 -20.80
CA SER A 5 -6.31 -42.70 -19.46
C SER A 5 -4.98 -42.65 -18.71
N ILE A 6 -4.15 -43.69 -18.84
CA ILE A 6 -2.81 -43.75 -18.24
C ILE A 6 -1.89 -42.70 -18.88
N LYS A 7 -1.93 -42.56 -20.21
CA LYS A 7 -1.16 -41.55 -20.94
C LYS A 7 -1.56 -40.13 -20.53
N ARG A 8 -2.85 -39.81 -20.44
CA ARG A 8 -3.32 -38.49 -19.97
C ARG A 8 -2.88 -38.17 -18.55
N VAL A 9 -3.02 -39.12 -17.62
CA VAL A 9 -2.60 -38.93 -16.23
C VAL A 9 -1.07 -38.73 -16.15
N GLY A 10 -0.31 -39.50 -16.93
CA GLY A 10 1.15 -39.34 -17.03
C GLY A 10 1.56 -37.97 -17.58
N THR A 11 0.89 -37.49 -18.63
CA THR A 11 1.17 -36.16 -19.20
C THR A 11 0.83 -35.05 -18.20
N ILE A 12 -0.32 -35.12 -17.53
CA ILE A 12 -0.73 -34.12 -16.52
C ILE A 12 0.25 -34.13 -15.34
N ALA A 13 0.62 -35.31 -14.83
CA ALA A 13 1.61 -35.43 -13.76
C ALA A 13 2.95 -34.82 -14.15
N TRP A 14 3.41 -35.02 -15.39
CA TRP A 14 4.67 -34.46 -15.87
C TRP A 14 4.63 -32.93 -16.05
N HIS A 15 3.50 -32.38 -16.49
CA HIS A 15 3.30 -30.93 -16.55
C HIS A 15 3.27 -30.33 -15.14
N LEU A 16 2.61 -30.98 -14.18
CA LEU A 16 2.57 -30.53 -12.78
C LEU A 16 3.96 -30.57 -12.13
N ILE A 17 4.74 -31.62 -12.38
CA ILE A 17 6.13 -31.74 -11.92
C ILE A 17 7.00 -30.66 -12.58
N GLY A 18 6.87 -30.45 -13.89
CA GLY A 18 7.59 -29.40 -14.62
C GLY A 18 7.28 -28.00 -14.09
N ILE A 19 6.01 -27.70 -13.82
CA ILE A 19 5.57 -26.43 -13.21
C ILE A 19 6.14 -26.29 -11.80
N ALA A 20 6.11 -27.34 -10.99
CA ALA A 20 6.64 -27.32 -9.61
C ALA A 20 8.17 -27.10 -9.58
N VAL A 21 8.91 -27.75 -10.49
CA VAL A 21 10.37 -27.57 -10.62
C VAL A 21 10.70 -26.18 -11.14
N PHE A 22 9.95 -25.67 -12.12
CA PHE A 22 10.11 -24.30 -12.62
C PHE A 22 9.85 -23.27 -11.53
N LEU A 23 8.76 -23.42 -10.77
CA LEU A 23 8.46 -22.58 -9.61
C LEU A 23 9.56 -22.66 -8.55
N GLY A 24 10.03 -23.86 -8.22
CA GLY A 24 11.14 -24.05 -7.28
C GLY A 24 12.44 -23.38 -7.73
N MET A 25 12.76 -23.46 -9.02
CA MET A 25 13.93 -22.82 -9.61
C MET A 25 13.80 -21.29 -9.64
N VAL A 26 12.61 -20.76 -9.95
CA VAL A 26 12.33 -19.32 -9.90
C VAL A 26 12.41 -18.80 -8.46
N ILE A 27 11.91 -19.55 -7.47
CA ILE A 27 11.99 -19.19 -6.05
C ILE A 27 13.46 -19.23 -5.57
N TRP A 28 14.21 -20.26 -5.94
CA TRP A 28 15.62 -20.40 -5.57
C TRP A 28 16.54 -19.36 -6.23
N ALA A 29 16.30 -19.05 -7.51
CA ALA A 29 17.00 -17.96 -8.19
C ALA A 29 16.58 -16.60 -7.61
N GLY A 30 15.29 -16.43 -7.33
CA GLY A 30 14.73 -15.24 -6.69
C GLY A 30 15.33 -14.96 -5.32
N SER A 31 15.60 -16.01 -4.52
CA SER A 31 16.23 -15.84 -3.20
C SER A 31 17.68 -15.37 -3.27
N HIS A 32 18.41 -15.69 -4.33
CA HIS A 32 19.78 -15.20 -4.55
C HIS A 32 19.82 -13.82 -5.22
N VAL A 33 18.74 -13.45 -5.93
CA VAL A 33 18.57 -12.15 -6.60
C VAL A 33 17.81 -11.15 -5.72
N ALA A 34 17.50 -11.52 -4.47
CA ALA A 34 16.68 -10.74 -3.53
C ALA A 34 17.12 -9.26 -3.38
N ILE A 35 18.41 -8.96 -3.55
CA ILE A 35 18.96 -7.59 -3.51
C ILE A 35 18.42 -6.70 -4.64
N ILE A 36 18.05 -7.26 -5.80
CA ILE A 36 17.52 -6.53 -6.97
C ILE A 36 16.00 -6.32 -6.87
N PHE A 37 15.30 -7.09 -6.05
CA PHE A 37 13.85 -6.97 -5.90
C PHE A 37 13.38 -5.61 -5.33
N PRO A 38 13.96 -5.05 -4.26
CA PRO A 38 13.50 -3.76 -3.73
C PRO A 38 13.45 -2.64 -4.79
N PRO A 39 14.53 -2.32 -5.54
CA PRO A 39 14.48 -1.26 -6.54
C PRO A 39 13.49 -1.57 -7.67
N LEU A 40 13.27 -2.84 -8.01
CA LEU A 40 12.26 -3.22 -9.00
C LEU A 40 10.83 -2.98 -8.49
N VAL A 41 10.55 -3.30 -7.23
CA VAL A 41 9.23 -3.08 -6.59
C VAL A 41 8.93 -1.58 -6.49
N PHE A 42 9.90 -0.78 -6.04
CA PHE A 42 9.74 0.67 -5.99
C PHE A 42 9.62 1.28 -7.40
N ALA A 43 10.35 0.76 -8.38
CA ALA A 43 10.20 1.17 -9.78
C ALA A 43 8.80 0.83 -10.32
N ALA A 44 8.28 -0.37 -10.03
CA ALA A 44 6.92 -0.76 -10.40
C ALA A 44 5.87 0.16 -9.76
N ALA A 45 6.00 0.46 -8.46
CA ALA A 45 5.12 1.42 -7.79
C ALA A 45 5.18 2.80 -8.45
N LEU A 46 6.39 3.30 -8.76
CA LEU A 46 6.59 4.57 -9.44
C LEU A 46 5.97 4.58 -10.84
N ILE A 47 6.13 3.50 -11.62
CA ILE A 47 5.49 3.32 -12.92
C ILE A 47 3.97 3.47 -12.77
N TYR A 48 3.33 2.78 -11.83
CA TYR A 48 1.87 2.87 -11.65
C TYR A 48 1.38 4.28 -11.26
N ILE A 49 2.22 5.09 -10.63
CA ILE A 49 1.92 6.50 -10.32
C ILE A 49 2.06 7.36 -11.59
N ILE A 50 3.12 7.15 -12.36
CA ILE A 50 3.51 8.02 -13.48
C ILE A 50 2.77 7.67 -14.78
N ASP A 51 2.49 6.40 -15.04
CA ASP A 51 1.88 5.86 -16.27
C ASP A 51 0.59 6.59 -16.70
N PRO A 52 -0.37 6.93 -15.80
CA PRO A 52 -1.56 7.68 -16.20
C PRO A 52 -1.26 9.07 -16.78
N PHE A 53 -0.19 9.72 -16.31
CA PHE A 53 0.24 11.02 -16.84
C PHE A 53 0.91 10.84 -18.21
N VAL A 54 1.70 9.79 -18.39
CA VAL A 54 2.31 9.46 -19.70
C VAL A 54 1.25 9.15 -20.73
N ASP A 55 0.27 8.31 -20.39
CA ASP A 55 -0.86 8.00 -21.26
C ASP A 55 -1.65 9.26 -21.64
N GLN A 56 -1.77 10.22 -20.72
CA GLN A 56 -2.45 11.49 -21.00
C GLN A 56 -1.67 12.37 -21.98
N PHE A 57 -0.33 12.42 -21.86
CA PHE A 57 0.52 13.11 -22.83
C PHE A 57 0.55 12.40 -24.18
N GLU A 58 0.52 11.07 -24.21
CA GLU A 58 0.45 10.28 -25.45
C GLU A 58 -0.85 10.54 -26.20
N LYS A 59 -1.99 10.66 -25.48
CA LYS A 59 -3.28 11.09 -26.05
C LYS A 59 -3.24 12.50 -26.65
N TRP A 60 -2.35 13.38 -26.19
CA TRP A 60 -2.12 14.71 -26.77
C TRP A 60 -1.14 14.69 -27.95
N GLY A 61 -0.69 13.51 -28.39
CA GLY A 61 0.20 13.33 -29.53
C GLY A 61 1.68 13.49 -29.21
N ILE A 62 2.05 13.55 -27.92
CA ILE A 62 3.46 13.64 -27.50
C ILE A 62 4.08 12.24 -27.57
N HIS A 63 5.27 12.12 -28.17
CA HIS A 63 5.97 10.85 -28.23
C HIS A 63 6.28 10.31 -26.82
N ARG A 64 6.14 9.01 -26.62
CA ARG A 64 6.13 8.37 -25.30
C ARG A 64 7.32 8.73 -24.40
N LEU A 65 8.55 8.78 -24.93
CA LEU A 65 9.72 9.14 -24.11
C LEU A 65 9.68 10.62 -23.65
N LEU A 66 9.17 11.55 -24.47
CA LEU A 66 8.93 12.93 -24.01
C LEU A 66 7.80 12.98 -23.00
N GLY A 67 6.74 12.20 -23.21
CA GLY A 67 5.63 12.05 -22.26
C GLY A 67 6.12 11.55 -20.89
N SER A 68 6.98 10.54 -20.87
CA SER A 68 7.67 10.05 -19.67
C SER A 68 8.50 11.14 -19.01
N CYS A 69 9.43 11.77 -19.72
CA CYS A 69 10.27 12.83 -19.16
C CYS A 69 9.44 14.00 -18.61
N LEU A 70 8.39 14.41 -19.31
CA LEU A 70 7.51 15.51 -18.88
C LEU A 70 6.70 15.12 -17.65
N SER A 71 6.24 13.86 -17.55
CA SER A 71 5.55 13.35 -16.36
C SER A 71 6.47 13.33 -15.14
N TYR A 72 7.71 12.88 -15.31
CA TYR A 72 8.72 12.94 -14.24
C TYR A 72 9.01 14.39 -13.81
N LEU A 73 9.13 15.31 -14.76
CA LEU A 73 9.34 16.72 -14.47
C LEU A 73 8.13 17.32 -13.73
N MET A 74 6.91 17.00 -14.15
CA MET A 74 5.68 17.46 -13.50
C MET A 74 5.60 16.96 -12.06
N VAL A 75 5.75 15.65 -11.85
CA VAL A 75 5.71 15.04 -10.51
C VAL A 75 6.85 15.57 -9.64
N GLY A 76 8.07 15.66 -10.19
CA GLY A 76 9.22 16.23 -9.50
C GLY A 76 9.03 17.69 -9.13
N ALA A 77 8.41 18.50 -9.98
CA ALA A 77 8.10 19.90 -9.69
C ALA A 77 7.10 20.01 -8.53
N VAL A 78 6.05 19.18 -8.51
CA VAL A 78 5.08 19.13 -7.39
C VAL A 78 5.79 18.77 -6.09
N PHE A 79 6.61 17.71 -6.07
CA PHE A 79 7.38 17.35 -4.88
C PHE A 79 8.40 18.42 -4.47
N THR A 80 9.00 19.13 -5.42
CA THR A 80 9.92 20.22 -5.14
C THR A 80 9.21 21.37 -4.43
N VAL A 81 8.03 21.78 -4.92
CA VAL A 81 7.22 22.84 -4.30
C VAL A 81 6.76 22.42 -2.90
N ILE A 82 6.26 21.20 -2.73
CA ILE A 82 5.88 20.67 -1.42
C ILE A 82 7.09 20.64 -0.49
N GLY A 83 8.24 20.17 -0.98
CA GLY A 83 9.49 20.12 -0.23
C GLY A 83 9.95 21.50 0.22
N MET A 84 9.87 22.52 -0.63
CA MET A 84 10.21 23.90 -0.26
C MET A 84 9.34 24.45 0.88
N LEU A 85 8.08 24.03 0.98
CA LEU A 85 7.16 24.43 2.03
C LEU A 85 7.35 23.61 3.32
N VAL A 86 7.57 22.30 3.17
CA VAL A 86 7.55 21.34 4.28
C VAL A 86 8.92 21.16 4.92
N ILE A 87 10.00 21.11 4.13
CA ILE A 87 11.37 20.85 4.63
C ILE A 87 11.80 21.86 5.69
N PRO A 88 11.58 23.18 5.56
CA PRO A 88 11.98 24.13 6.60
C PRO A 88 11.26 23.87 7.93
N ILE A 89 9.98 23.51 7.87
CA ILE A 89 9.16 23.21 9.06
C ILE A 89 9.65 21.90 9.71
N ILE A 90 9.94 20.88 8.91
CA ILE A 90 10.54 19.64 9.40
C ILE A 90 11.92 19.90 9.99
N ALA A 91 12.75 20.74 9.37
CA ALA A 91 14.09 21.03 9.87
C ALA A 91 14.03 21.70 11.24
N ASP A 92 13.15 22.69 11.42
CA ASP A 92 12.94 23.38 12.70
C ASP A 92 12.35 22.44 13.78
N GLN A 93 11.28 21.71 13.46
CA GLN A 93 10.70 20.73 14.38
C GLN A 93 11.68 19.59 14.70
N GLY A 94 12.50 19.19 13.73
CA GLY A 94 13.47 18.10 13.86
C GLY A 94 14.64 18.49 14.76
N SER A 95 15.19 19.70 14.62
CA SER A 95 16.21 20.20 15.55
C SER A 95 15.67 20.32 16.97
N GLN A 96 14.45 20.86 17.13
CA GLN A 96 13.81 20.96 18.44
C GLN A 96 13.55 19.57 19.06
N PHE A 97 13.23 18.57 18.25
CA PHE A 97 13.04 17.20 18.73
C PHE A 97 14.34 16.62 19.26
N VAL A 98 15.43 16.72 18.50
CA VAL A 98 16.75 16.21 18.91
C VAL A 98 17.22 16.90 20.20
N ASP A 99 17.05 18.22 20.29
CA ASP A 99 17.46 18.98 21.47
C ASP A 99 16.63 18.66 22.71
N ARG A 100 15.34 18.33 22.54
CA ARG A 100 14.42 18.02 23.65
C ARG A 100 14.29 16.54 23.96
N PHE A 101 14.77 15.65 23.09
CA PHE A 101 14.59 14.21 23.23
C PHE A 101 14.99 13.65 24.61
N PRO A 102 16.12 14.06 25.23
CA PRO A 102 16.47 13.58 26.56
C PRO A 102 15.45 13.99 27.64
N MET A 103 14.96 15.24 27.59
CA MET A 103 13.94 15.75 28.53
C MET A 103 12.57 15.10 28.29
N ILE A 104 12.21 14.81 27.04
CA ILE A 104 10.96 14.12 26.70
C ILE A 104 10.86 12.76 27.40
N VAL A 105 11.98 12.04 27.42
CA VAL A 105 12.09 10.73 28.06
C VAL A 105 12.02 10.87 29.58
N GLU A 106 12.71 11.84 30.17
CA GLU A 106 12.72 12.09 31.62
C GLU A 106 11.34 12.54 32.15
N ASP A 107 10.67 13.47 31.46
CA ASP A 107 9.35 13.98 31.87
C ASP A 107 8.26 12.90 31.74
N ALA A 108 8.35 12.04 30.72
CA ALA A 108 7.44 10.92 30.57
C ALA A 108 7.55 9.92 31.74
N SER A 109 8.75 9.71 32.31
CA SER A 109 8.94 8.88 33.53
C SER A 109 8.09 9.38 34.68
N VAL A 110 8.22 10.68 34.95
CA VAL A 110 7.72 11.29 36.18
C VAL A 110 6.20 11.30 36.15
N VAL A 111 5.60 11.59 34.99
CA VAL A 111 4.15 11.57 34.82
C VAL A 111 3.59 10.15 34.89
N LEU A 112 4.29 9.16 34.33
CA LEU A 112 3.89 7.76 34.44
C LEU A 112 3.95 7.27 35.90
N GLU A 113 4.98 7.64 36.64
CA GLU A 113 5.15 7.28 38.05
C GLU A 113 4.07 7.94 38.93
N ASP A 114 3.76 9.22 38.69
CA ASP A 114 2.69 9.94 39.39
C ASP A 114 1.30 9.35 39.10
N LEU A 115 0.99 9.05 37.83
CA LEU A 115 -0.27 8.39 37.44
C LEU A 115 -0.40 6.99 38.07
N THR A 116 0.71 6.25 38.16
CA THR A 116 0.74 4.93 38.81
C THR A 116 0.44 5.05 40.31
N SER A 117 0.98 6.08 40.96
CA SER A 117 0.77 6.32 42.40
C SER A 117 -0.68 6.72 42.77
N GLN A 118 -1.44 7.24 41.80
CA GLN A 118 -2.83 7.70 41.99
C GLN A 118 -3.89 6.64 41.63
N LEU A 119 -3.49 5.51 41.03
CA LEU A 119 -4.40 4.43 40.65
C LEU A 119 -4.57 3.43 41.82
N PRO A 120 -5.81 3.06 42.22
CA PRO A 120 -6.03 2.03 43.24
C PRO A 120 -5.80 0.63 42.66
N GLY A 121 -4.71 -0.02 43.06
CA GLY A 121 -4.35 -1.40 42.72
C GLY A 121 -2.88 -1.53 42.35
N ASP A 122 -2.30 -2.73 42.51
CA ASP A 122 -0.94 -3.09 42.08
C ASP A 122 -0.83 -3.11 40.54
N VAL A 123 -1.23 -2.03 39.88
CA VAL A 123 -0.99 -1.82 38.46
C VAL A 123 0.41 -1.25 38.35
N THR A 124 1.41 -2.12 38.34
CA THR A 124 2.79 -1.74 38.00
C THR A 124 2.82 -1.40 36.50
N LEU A 125 2.74 -0.10 36.19
CA LEU A 125 3.15 0.38 34.88
C LEU A 125 4.67 0.30 34.81
N PRO A 126 5.26 -0.07 33.66
CA PRO A 126 6.70 -0.22 33.56
C PRO A 126 7.38 1.14 33.81
N THR A 127 8.18 1.20 34.87
CA THR A 127 8.94 2.39 35.25
C THR A 127 10.01 2.65 34.20
N LEU A 128 10.51 3.88 34.09
CA LEU A 128 11.57 4.19 33.14
C LEU A 128 12.91 3.51 33.48
N GLU A 129 13.09 3.16 34.75
CA GLU A 129 14.15 2.29 35.22
C GLU A 129 13.93 0.83 34.77
N GLU A 130 12.68 0.34 34.73
CA GLU A 130 12.37 -0.99 34.16
C GLU A 130 12.45 -1.01 32.63
N ILE A 131 12.12 0.07 31.94
CA ILE A 131 12.33 0.22 30.49
C ILE A 131 13.83 0.34 30.21
N GLY A 132 14.58 1.10 31.01
CA GLY A 132 16.03 1.22 30.93
C GLY A 132 16.78 -0.07 31.25
N GLU A 133 16.34 -0.82 32.26
CA GLU A 133 16.84 -2.16 32.61
C GLU A 133 16.39 -3.19 31.57
N TRP A 134 15.18 -3.09 31.03
CA TRP A 134 14.74 -3.94 29.92
C TRP A 134 15.56 -3.67 28.66
N LEU A 135 15.90 -2.41 28.36
CA LEU A 135 16.81 -2.01 27.28
C LEU A 135 18.28 -2.38 27.57
N GLY A 136 18.68 -2.39 28.85
CA GLY A 136 20.06 -2.59 29.31
C GLY A 136 20.41 -4.01 29.77
N SER A 137 19.43 -4.92 29.93
CA SER A 137 19.67 -6.31 30.30
C SER A 137 20.51 -7.01 29.23
N SER A 138 21.49 -7.84 29.60
CA SER A 138 22.48 -8.38 28.65
C SER A 138 21.87 -9.21 27.49
N GLU A 139 20.68 -9.76 27.68
CA GLU A 139 19.91 -10.47 26.66
C GLU A 139 19.27 -9.49 25.64
N ASN A 140 18.69 -8.39 26.11
CA ASN A 140 18.04 -7.38 25.27
C ASN A 140 19.00 -6.32 24.75
N ALA A 141 20.03 -5.94 25.50
CA ALA A 141 21.15 -5.13 25.05
C ALA A 141 21.99 -5.85 24.00
N GLY A 142 21.94 -7.19 23.94
CA GLY A 142 22.43 -7.98 22.81
C GLY A 142 21.56 -7.77 21.56
N LEU A 143 20.22 -7.86 21.69
CA LEU A 143 19.28 -7.62 20.59
C LEU A 143 19.29 -6.16 20.10
N ILE A 144 19.32 -5.20 21.02
CA ILE A 144 19.39 -3.77 20.75
C ILE A 144 20.79 -3.40 20.29
N GLY A 145 21.85 -3.95 20.88
CA GLY A 145 23.23 -3.76 20.44
C GLY A 145 23.50 -4.36 19.07
N GLU A 146 22.79 -5.42 18.67
CA GLU A 146 22.80 -5.95 17.31
C GLU A 146 22.01 -5.05 16.34
N GLN A 147 20.85 -4.53 16.75
CA GLN A 147 20.04 -3.58 15.97
C GLN A 147 20.69 -2.19 15.84
N VAL A 148 21.39 -1.73 16.88
CA VAL A 148 22.18 -0.49 16.95
C VAL A 148 23.56 -0.69 16.33
N GLY A 149 24.12 -1.89 16.39
CA GLY A 149 25.29 -2.30 15.61
C GLY A 149 25.02 -2.24 14.10
N ARG A 150 23.79 -2.60 13.67
CA ARG A 150 23.28 -2.33 12.32
C ARG A 150 23.07 -0.83 12.02
N LEU A 151 22.87 0.02 13.03
CA LEU A 151 22.97 1.47 12.87
C LEU A 151 24.43 1.92 12.67
N GLY A 152 25.43 1.21 13.21
CA GLY A 152 26.85 1.42 12.86
C GLY A 152 27.17 1.10 11.40
N GLU A 153 26.44 0.17 10.79
CA GLU A 153 26.45 -0.12 9.35
C GLU A 153 25.70 0.93 8.50
N LEU A 154 25.20 2.02 9.10
CA LEU A 154 24.53 3.12 8.38
C LEU A 154 25.36 3.68 7.22
N THR A 155 26.69 3.64 7.30
CA THR A 155 27.54 4.09 6.16
C THR A 155 27.43 3.18 4.93
N LEU A 156 27.29 1.87 5.11
CA LEU A 156 27.00 0.92 4.03
C LEU A 156 25.52 0.98 3.61
N SER A 157 24.60 1.16 4.57
CA SER A 157 23.16 1.29 4.30
C SER A 157 22.80 2.57 3.53
N LEU A 158 23.47 3.70 3.80
CA LEU A 158 23.26 4.95 3.05
C LEU A 158 23.66 4.80 1.58
N PHE A 159 24.71 4.03 1.30
CA PHE A 159 25.09 3.71 -0.08
C PHE A 159 24.03 2.84 -0.77
N GLU A 160 23.49 1.83 -0.09
CA GLU A 160 22.39 1.01 -0.63
C GLU A 160 21.14 1.84 -0.92
N TRP A 161 20.74 2.72 0.02
CA TRP A 161 19.62 3.64 -0.18
C TRP A 161 19.88 4.63 -1.31
N LEU A 162 21.11 5.15 -1.43
CA LEU A 162 21.51 6.02 -2.54
C LEU A 162 21.39 5.30 -3.89
N VAL A 163 21.86 4.06 -3.96
CA VAL A 163 21.73 3.21 -5.15
C VAL A 163 20.26 3.01 -5.47
N ILE A 164 19.40 2.68 -4.51
CA ILE A 164 17.95 2.51 -4.73
C ILE A 164 17.32 3.81 -5.24
N ILE A 165 17.58 4.94 -4.58
CA ILE A 165 17.02 6.25 -4.94
C ILE A 165 17.42 6.67 -6.36
N LEU A 166 18.65 6.36 -6.78
CA LEU A 166 19.13 6.65 -8.13
C LEU A 166 18.59 5.65 -9.17
N LEU A 167 18.57 4.36 -8.82
CA LEU A 167 18.24 3.28 -9.72
C LEU A 167 16.73 3.19 -10.01
N VAL A 168 15.89 3.44 -9.00
CA VAL A 168 14.42 3.34 -9.13
C VAL A 168 13.87 4.26 -10.23
N PRO A 169 14.18 5.58 -10.27
CA PRO A 169 13.74 6.45 -11.35
C PRO A 169 14.23 6.01 -12.72
N VAL A 170 15.48 5.56 -12.82
CA VAL A 170 16.09 5.09 -14.08
C VAL A 170 15.39 3.84 -14.58
N LEU A 171 15.24 2.81 -13.74
CA LEU A 171 14.53 1.58 -14.08
C LEU A 171 13.09 1.86 -14.50
N ALA A 172 12.38 2.67 -13.71
CA ALA A 172 11.01 3.05 -14.02
C ALA A 172 10.90 3.78 -15.36
N LEU A 173 11.82 4.71 -15.67
CA LEU A 173 11.81 5.43 -16.95
C LEU A 173 12.05 4.50 -18.15
N TYR A 174 13.02 3.59 -18.04
CA TYR A 174 13.31 2.62 -19.10
C TYR A 174 12.11 1.68 -19.33
N ILE A 175 11.59 1.07 -18.26
CA ILE A 175 10.44 0.15 -18.33
C ILE A 175 9.21 0.88 -18.87
N LEU A 176 8.94 2.10 -18.41
CA LEU A 176 7.78 2.88 -18.84
C LEU A 176 7.87 3.26 -20.32
N THR A 177 9.07 3.58 -20.81
CA THR A 177 9.30 3.91 -22.23
C THR A 177 9.07 2.70 -23.14
N ASP A 178 9.54 1.53 -22.74
CA ASP A 178 9.43 0.30 -23.54
C ASP A 178 8.19 -0.55 -23.23
N LEU A 179 7.31 -0.11 -22.32
CA LEU A 179 6.09 -0.81 -21.91
C LEU A 179 5.20 -1.29 -23.09
N PRO A 180 5.01 -0.52 -24.18
CA PRO A 180 4.21 -0.98 -25.32
C PRO A 180 4.84 -2.18 -26.02
N LYS A 181 6.17 -2.13 -26.20
CA LYS A 181 6.94 -3.21 -26.84
C LYS A 181 6.92 -4.46 -25.96
N SER A 182 7.08 -4.31 -24.63
CA SER A 182 7.04 -5.43 -23.71
C SER A 182 5.65 -6.07 -23.65
N ARG A 183 4.58 -5.26 -23.70
CA ARG A 183 3.20 -5.76 -23.80
C ARG A 183 2.95 -6.51 -25.11
N GLU A 184 3.48 -6.03 -26.23
CA GLU A 184 3.36 -6.71 -27.53
C GLU A 184 4.15 -8.02 -27.58
N ALA A 185 5.38 -8.03 -27.05
CA ALA A 185 6.16 -9.25 -26.90
C ALA A 185 5.43 -10.28 -26.01
N ALA A 186 4.83 -9.84 -24.90
CA ALA A 186 4.03 -10.70 -24.02
C ALA A 186 2.81 -11.30 -24.75
N LYS A 187 2.13 -10.53 -25.63
CA LYS A 187 1.05 -11.05 -26.50
C LYS A 187 1.53 -12.16 -27.43
N GLY A 188 2.78 -12.10 -27.88
CA GLY A 188 3.40 -13.10 -28.74
C GLY A 188 3.63 -14.46 -28.08
N LEU A 189 3.73 -14.50 -26.75
CA LEU A 189 3.94 -15.72 -25.97
C LEU A 189 2.66 -16.53 -25.73
N VAL A 190 1.49 -15.91 -25.88
CA VAL A 190 0.20 -16.55 -25.63
C VAL A 190 -0.35 -17.18 -26.93
N PRO A 191 -0.73 -18.47 -26.93
CA PRO A 191 -1.40 -19.11 -28.05
C PRO A 191 -2.66 -18.35 -28.48
N GLY A 192 -2.94 -18.31 -29.79
CA GLY A 192 -4.03 -17.50 -30.35
C GLY A 192 -5.40 -17.74 -29.70
N GLU A 193 -5.73 -18.98 -29.36
CA GLU A 193 -7.00 -19.36 -28.72
C GLU A 193 -7.22 -18.73 -27.34
N TRP A 194 -6.15 -18.37 -26.61
CA TRP A 194 -6.19 -17.88 -25.23
C TRP A 194 -5.83 -16.39 -25.13
N ARG A 195 -5.53 -15.76 -26.27
CA ARG A 195 -4.97 -14.41 -26.32
C ARG A 195 -5.91 -13.36 -25.75
N ASP A 196 -7.20 -13.43 -26.09
CA ASP A 196 -8.19 -12.46 -25.61
C ASP A 196 -8.45 -12.63 -24.10
N GLU A 197 -8.56 -13.88 -23.63
CA GLU A 197 -8.71 -14.19 -22.21
C GLU A 197 -7.50 -13.70 -21.40
N ALA A 198 -6.27 -13.96 -21.89
CA ALA A 198 -5.05 -13.52 -21.23
C ALA A 198 -4.89 -11.99 -21.22
N LEU A 199 -5.27 -11.32 -22.31
CA LEU A 199 -5.23 -9.86 -22.39
C LEU A 199 -6.24 -9.20 -21.46
N PHE A 200 -7.43 -9.78 -21.35
CA PHE A 200 -8.43 -9.35 -20.40
C PHE A 200 -7.91 -9.52 -18.97
N LEU A 201 -7.45 -10.72 -18.60
CA LEU A 201 -6.99 -11.02 -17.24
C LEU A 201 -5.76 -10.18 -16.85
N GLY A 202 -4.83 -9.97 -17.78
CA GLY A 202 -3.68 -9.07 -17.57
C GLY A 202 -4.09 -7.61 -17.37
N GLY A 203 -5.14 -7.15 -18.07
CA GLY A 203 -5.74 -5.84 -17.85
C GLY A 203 -6.33 -5.70 -16.44
N GLU A 204 -7.07 -6.71 -15.98
CA GLU A 204 -7.64 -6.72 -14.62
C GLU A 204 -6.57 -6.74 -13.53
N VAL A 205 -5.53 -7.55 -13.69
CA VAL A 205 -4.38 -7.56 -12.77
C VAL A 205 -3.71 -6.18 -12.73
N ASN A 206 -3.48 -5.56 -13.89
CA ASN A 206 -2.90 -4.22 -13.97
C ASN A 206 -3.78 -3.16 -13.28
N ASN A 207 -5.11 -3.24 -13.46
CA ASN A 207 -6.07 -2.34 -12.83
C ASN A 207 -6.08 -2.50 -11.30
N VAL A 208 -6.04 -3.73 -10.81
CA VAL A 208 -6.00 -4.04 -9.37
C VAL A 208 -4.68 -3.56 -8.74
N VAL A 209 -3.53 -3.88 -9.34
CA VAL A 209 -2.24 -3.47 -8.78
C VAL A 209 -2.08 -1.94 -8.86
N GLY A 210 -2.31 -1.36 -10.03
CA GLY A 210 -2.15 0.08 -10.22
C GLY A 210 -3.18 0.89 -9.44
N GLY A 211 -4.42 0.41 -9.35
CA GLY A 211 -5.44 1.01 -8.50
C GLY A 211 -5.06 0.98 -7.02
N PHE A 212 -4.45 -0.11 -6.55
CA PHE A 212 -4.05 -0.26 -5.15
C PHE A 212 -2.90 0.69 -4.83
N VAL A 213 -1.84 0.71 -5.64
CA VAL A 213 -0.68 1.59 -5.41
C VAL A 213 -1.11 3.05 -5.35
N ARG A 214 -1.87 3.53 -6.34
CA ARG A 214 -2.36 4.91 -6.38
C ARG A 214 -3.31 5.21 -5.23
N GLY A 215 -4.22 4.28 -4.94
CA GLY A 215 -5.19 4.42 -3.86
C GLY A 215 -4.51 4.47 -2.49
N GLN A 216 -3.58 3.57 -2.21
CA GLN A 216 -2.85 3.50 -0.95
C GLN A 216 -2.02 4.77 -0.71
N LEU A 217 -1.35 5.29 -1.74
CA LEU A 217 -0.59 6.53 -1.63
C LEU A 217 -1.50 7.74 -1.38
N LEU A 218 -2.67 7.78 -1.99
CA LEU A 218 -3.66 8.82 -1.71
C LEU A 218 -4.21 8.70 -0.28
N VAL A 219 -4.51 7.49 0.19
CA VAL A 219 -4.93 7.23 1.58
C VAL A 219 -3.83 7.66 2.56
N ALA A 220 -2.58 7.27 2.31
CA ALA A 220 -1.42 7.66 3.11
C ALA A 220 -1.26 9.19 3.20
N LEU A 221 -1.41 9.90 2.07
CA LEU A 221 -1.38 11.35 2.01
C LEU A 221 -2.51 11.98 2.82
N LEU A 222 -3.75 11.51 2.65
CA LEU A 222 -4.93 12.04 3.34
C LEU A 222 -4.84 11.80 4.86
N VAL A 223 -4.39 10.63 5.27
CA VAL A 223 -4.14 10.31 6.70
C VAL A 223 -3.03 11.18 7.26
N GLY A 224 -1.92 11.37 6.53
CA GLY A 224 -0.84 12.25 6.96
C GLY A 224 -1.31 13.69 7.19
N ILE A 225 -2.08 14.23 6.24
CA ILE A 225 -2.68 15.56 6.36
C ILE A 225 -3.65 15.62 7.55
N ALA A 226 -4.55 14.65 7.69
CA ALA A 226 -5.53 14.63 8.77
C ALA A 226 -4.87 14.54 10.16
N MET A 227 -3.84 13.70 10.31
CA MET A 227 -3.06 13.58 11.53
C MET A 227 -2.31 14.88 11.84
N SER A 228 -1.62 15.46 10.86
CA SER A 228 -0.91 16.73 11.03
C SER A 228 -1.86 17.86 11.43
N LEU A 229 -3.00 18.00 10.76
CA LEU A 229 -3.99 19.03 11.10
C LEU A 229 -4.63 18.80 12.47
N GLY A 230 -4.92 17.54 12.81
CA GLY A 230 -5.44 17.19 14.14
C GLY A 230 -4.46 17.55 15.25
N PHE A 231 -3.18 17.19 15.10
CA PHE A 231 -2.15 17.53 16.07
C PHE A 231 -1.83 19.02 16.13
N LEU A 232 -1.92 19.73 15.00
CA LEU A 232 -1.81 21.18 14.97
C LEU A 232 -2.94 21.84 15.76
N ALA A 233 -4.17 21.32 15.68
CA ALA A 233 -5.34 21.90 16.36
C ALA A 233 -5.25 21.87 17.89
N ILE A 234 -4.38 21.02 18.46
CA ILE A 234 -4.12 20.93 19.91
C ILE A 234 -2.75 21.50 20.30
N ASP A 235 -2.09 22.23 19.37
CA ASP A 235 -0.74 22.77 19.53
C ASP A 235 0.25 21.71 20.06
N LEU A 236 0.23 20.53 19.44
CA LEU A 236 1.13 19.43 19.79
C LEU A 236 2.56 19.73 19.30
N PRO A 237 3.58 19.49 20.13
CA PRO A 237 4.96 19.52 19.66
C PRO A 237 5.15 18.55 18.50
N PHE A 238 5.92 18.96 17.49
CA PHE A 238 6.27 18.12 16.34
C PHE A 238 5.06 17.62 15.53
N TRP A 239 3.91 18.31 15.60
CA TRP A 239 2.66 17.91 14.95
C TRP A 239 2.82 17.53 13.48
N LEU A 240 3.70 18.24 12.75
CA LEU A 240 3.90 18.01 11.31
C LEU A 240 4.74 16.77 11.09
N ILE A 241 5.86 16.62 11.80
CA ILE A 241 6.73 15.44 11.69
C ILE A 241 5.95 14.18 12.07
N ILE A 242 5.24 14.20 13.20
CA ILE A 242 4.48 13.04 13.67
C ILE A 242 3.35 12.72 12.68
N GLY A 243 2.60 13.72 12.21
CA GLY A 243 1.53 13.50 11.23
C GLY A 243 2.05 13.00 9.87
N LEU A 244 3.17 13.54 9.37
CA LEU A 244 3.81 13.04 8.14
C LEU A 244 4.32 11.61 8.29
N LEU A 245 4.96 11.29 9.41
CA LEU A 245 5.40 9.92 9.70
C LEU A 245 4.20 8.98 9.79
N SER A 246 3.10 9.42 10.40
CA SER A 246 1.84 8.67 10.41
C SER A 246 1.36 8.38 8.98
N GLY A 247 1.36 9.39 8.09
CA GLY A 247 1.02 9.21 6.69
C GLY A 247 1.94 8.22 5.96
N ILE A 248 3.26 8.38 6.10
CA ILE A 248 4.27 7.50 5.48
C ILE A 248 4.10 6.05 5.95
N LEU A 249 3.92 5.85 7.26
CA LEU A 249 3.71 4.51 7.81
C LEU A 249 2.36 3.92 7.39
N ASN A 250 1.37 4.77 7.08
CA ASN A 250 0.10 4.33 6.51
C ASN A 250 0.20 3.84 5.06
N VAL A 251 1.39 3.79 4.45
CA VAL A 251 1.60 2.96 3.25
C VAL A 251 1.32 1.48 3.57
N ILE A 252 1.55 1.05 4.81
CA ILE A 252 1.04 -0.21 5.34
C ILE A 252 -0.34 0.06 5.95
N PRO A 253 -1.41 -0.59 5.47
CA PRO A 253 -2.77 -0.33 5.95
C PRO A 253 -2.89 -0.38 7.46
N PHE A 254 -3.60 0.60 8.03
CA PHE A 254 -3.90 0.74 9.46
C PHE A 254 -2.72 1.09 10.37
N VAL A 255 -1.47 1.07 9.91
CA VAL A 255 -0.31 1.26 10.80
C VAL A 255 -0.12 2.72 11.19
N GLY A 256 -0.34 3.63 10.25
CA GLY A 256 0.00 5.05 10.40
C GLY A 256 -0.63 5.74 11.60
N PRO A 257 -1.98 5.75 11.72
CA PRO A 257 -2.66 6.43 12.81
C PRO A 257 -2.26 5.93 14.21
N TRP A 258 -2.05 4.62 14.38
CA TRP A 258 -1.64 4.06 15.68
C TRP A 258 -0.24 4.51 16.10
N VAL A 259 0.74 4.42 15.19
CA VAL A 259 2.10 4.88 15.47
C VAL A 259 2.12 6.39 15.68
N GLY A 260 1.36 7.13 14.88
CA GLY A 260 1.16 8.56 15.04
C GLY A 260 0.57 8.97 16.38
N GLY A 261 -0.49 8.27 16.82
CA GLY A 261 -1.13 8.49 18.11
C GLY A 261 -0.20 8.20 19.27
N LEU A 262 0.60 7.12 19.18
CA LEU A 262 1.61 6.79 20.18
C LEU A 262 2.68 7.88 20.28
N LEU A 263 3.30 8.24 19.14
CA LEU A 263 4.32 9.28 19.10
C LEU A 263 3.76 10.64 19.54
N GLY A 264 2.52 10.95 19.15
CA GLY A 264 1.83 12.15 19.57
C GLY A 264 1.52 12.17 21.07
N ALA A 265 1.15 11.02 21.65
CA ALA A 265 0.94 10.90 23.09
C ALA A 265 2.24 11.15 23.87
N LEU A 266 3.36 10.56 23.44
CA LEU A 266 4.68 10.78 24.04
C LEU A 266 5.13 12.25 23.93
N ALA A 267 4.91 12.88 22.77
CA ALA A 267 5.18 14.31 22.58
C ALA A 267 4.26 15.20 23.42
N GLY A 268 3.03 14.76 23.69
CA GLY A 268 2.08 15.46 24.55
C GLY A 268 2.48 15.42 26.02
N LEU A 269 2.85 14.23 26.54
CA LEU A 269 3.30 14.07 27.94
C LEU A 269 4.51 14.96 28.26
N SER A 270 5.45 15.04 27.33
CA SER A 270 6.65 15.87 27.46
C SER A 270 6.44 17.37 27.20
N SER A 271 5.22 17.79 26.87
CA SER A 271 4.90 19.20 26.68
C SER A 271 4.54 19.92 27.99
N GLY A 272 4.49 19.21 29.12
CA GLY A 272 4.00 19.72 30.41
C GLY A 272 2.48 19.77 30.53
N ASP A 273 1.74 19.37 29.49
CA ASP A 273 0.28 19.27 29.49
C ASP A 273 -0.16 17.84 29.13
N PRO A 274 -0.37 16.95 30.13
CA PRO A 274 -0.77 15.57 29.92
C PRO A 274 -2.09 15.42 29.16
N SER A 275 -2.95 16.44 29.14
CA SER A 275 -4.22 16.38 28.38
C SER A 275 -3.98 16.28 26.87
N LYS A 276 -2.87 16.84 26.36
CA LYS A 276 -2.47 16.72 24.96
C LYS A 276 -2.17 15.28 24.56
N ALA A 277 -1.68 14.46 25.49
CA ALA A 277 -1.44 13.05 25.23
C ALA A 277 -2.76 12.29 24.99
N LEU A 278 -3.77 12.58 25.81
CA LEU A 278 -5.11 12.03 25.64
C LEU A 278 -5.75 12.51 24.33
N TYR A 279 -5.64 13.79 24.02
CA TYR A 279 -6.17 14.34 22.76
C TYR A 279 -5.46 13.78 21.54
N ALA A 280 -4.14 13.56 21.59
CA ALA A 280 -3.40 12.92 20.50
C ALA A 280 -3.90 11.49 20.23
N GLY A 281 -4.13 10.70 21.28
CA GLY A 281 -4.75 9.37 21.16
C GLY A 281 -6.17 9.44 20.58
N LEU A 282 -6.98 10.40 21.01
CA LEU A 282 -8.33 10.61 20.48
C LEU A 282 -8.32 10.99 19.00
N ILE A 283 -7.43 11.90 18.59
CA ILE A 283 -7.24 12.28 17.18
C ILE A 283 -6.86 11.07 16.35
N ALA A 284 -5.90 10.26 16.81
CA ALA A 284 -5.48 9.05 16.12
C ALA A 284 -6.65 8.07 15.92
N ILE A 285 -7.47 7.86 16.96
CA ILE A 285 -8.68 7.03 16.86
C ILE A 285 -9.65 7.62 15.85
N VAL A 286 -9.94 8.93 15.91
CA VAL A 286 -10.86 9.59 14.96
C VAL A 286 -10.36 9.45 13.53
N VAL A 287 -9.09 9.73 13.28
CA VAL A 287 -8.49 9.59 11.94
C VAL A 287 -8.51 8.13 11.48
N GLN A 288 -8.23 7.17 12.35
CA GLN A 288 -8.32 5.74 12.03
C GLN A 288 -9.75 5.32 11.66
N GLN A 289 -10.75 5.85 12.36
CA GLN A 289 -12.16 5.58 12.07
C GLN A 289 -12.58 6.22 10.75
N LEU A 290 -12.13 7.44 10.46
CA LEU A 290 -12.33 8.10 9.19
C LEU A 290 -11.66 7.32 8.05
N ASP A 291 -10.45 6.82 8.25
CA ASP A 291 -9.77 5.99 7.26
C ASP A 291 -10.59 4.73 6.95
N ASN A 292 -10.96 3.98 7.99
CA ASN A 292 -11.65 2.70 7.85
C ASN A 292 -13.03 2.79 7.21
N HIS A 293 -13.79 3.85 7.49
CA HIS A 293 -15.19 3.95 7.10
C HIS A 293 -15.44 4.93 5.94
N VAL A 294 -14.51 5.86 5.68
CA VAL A 294 -14.68 6.92 4.70
C VAL A 294 -13.56 6.92 3.67
N VAL A 295 -12.31 7.16 4.10
CA VAL A 295 -11.20 7.40 3.16
C VAL A 295 -10.87 6.15 2.36
N SER A 296 -10.51 5.05 3.03
CA SER A 296 -10.16 3.79 2.35
C SER A 296 -11.31 3.25 1.49
N PRO A 297 -12.58 3.18 1.96
CA PRO A 297 -13.69 2.73 1.12
C PRO A 297 -13.96 3.61 -0.11
N LEU A 298 -13.80 4.93 -0.01
CA LEU A 298 -14.00 5.85 -1.14
C LEU A 298 -12.85 5.76 -2.14
N VAL A 299 -11.60 5.68 -1.66
CA VAL A 299 -10.40 5.67 -2.50
C VAL A 299 -10.16 4.29 -3.13
N MET A 300 -10.36 3.21 -2.38
CA MET A 300 -10.12 1.83 -2.84
C MET A 300 -11.34 1.15 -3.47
N ARG A 301 -12.41 1.90 -3.73
CA ARG A 301 -13.74 1.39 -4.13
C ARG A 301 -13.73 0.36 -5.28
N VAL A 302 -12.76 0.47 -6.19
CA VAL A 302 -12.65 -0.33 -7.41
C VAL A 302 -11.67 -1.51 -7.26
N VAL A 303 -10.83 -1.52 -6.22
CA VAL A 303 -9.54 -2.20 -6.32
C VAL A 303 -9.47 -3.45 -5.45
N VAL A 304 -10.00 -3.44 -4.24
CA VAL A 304 -9.77 -4.55 -3.30
C VAL A 304 -10.94 -4.71 -2.30
N ARG A 305 -11.95 -5.53 -2.65
CA ARG A 305 -12.93 -6.04 -1.67
C ARG A 305 -12.34 -7.24 -0.91
N LEU A 306 -11.28 -7.00 -0.15
CA LEU A 306 -10.75 -8.00 0.79
C LEU A 306 -11.37 -7.75 2.16
N HIS A 307 -11.69 -8.84 2.85
CA HIS A 307 -12.11 -8.74 4.24
C HIS A 307 -10.91 -8.25 5.08
N PRO A 308 -11.09 -7.36 6.08
CA PRO A 308 -9.97 -6.83 6.87
C PRO A 308 -9.07 -7.90 7.49
N VAL A 309 -9.66 -9.01 7.95
CA VAL A 309 -8.92 -10.17 8.48
C VAL A 309 -7.96 -10.76 7.43
N VAL A 310 -8.38 -10.84 6.16
CA VAL A 310 -7.53 -11.34 5.09
C VAL A 310 -6.35 -10.41 4.85
N VAL A 311 -6.57 -9.09 4.93
CA VAL A 311 -5.49 -8.09 4.85
C VAL A 311 -4.48 -8.31 5.98
N ILE A 312 -4.94 -8.40 7.23
CA ILE A 312 -4.06 -8.61 8.40
C ILE A 312 -3.24 -9.89 8.24
N VAL A 313 -3.88 -11.02 7.91
CA VAL A 313 -3.19 -12.31 7.70
C VAL A 313 -2.18 -12.21 6.57
N ALA A 314 -2.53 -11.51 5.47
CA ALA A 314 -1.62 -11.30 4.36
C ALA A 314 -0.40 -10.47 4.75
N LEU A 315 -0.58 -9.40 5.54
CA LEU A 315 0.53 -8.56 6.03
C LEU A 315 1.47 -9.38 6.92
N LEU A 316 0.92 -10.18 7.84
CA LEU A 316 1.71 -11.05 8.73
C LEU A 316 2.49 -12.10 7.92
N ALA A 317 1.83 -12.78 6.98
CA ALA A 317 2.47 -13.77 6.12
C ALA A 317 3.53 -13.13 5.21
N GLY A 318 3.23 -11.98 4.62
CA GLY A 318 4.16 -11.22 3.77
C GLY A 318 5.40 -10.77 4.55
N GLY A 319 5.20 -10.23 5.76
CA GLY A 319 6.29 -9.84 6.64
C GLY A 319 7.23 -10.99 6.98
N GLN A 320 6.67 -12.17 7.26
CA GLN A 320 7.48 -13.36 7.52
C GLN A 320 8.23 -13.88 6.29
N LEU A 321 7.63 -13.77 5.09
CA LEU A 321 8.21 -14.32 3.85
C LEU A 321 9.29 -13.43 3.22
N ALA A 322 9.09 -12.11 3.24
CA ALA A 322 9.94 -11.17 2.51
C ALA A 322 10.14 -9.83 3.23
N GLY A 323 9.95 -9.81 4.56
CA GLY A 323 10.14 -8.60 5.37
C GLY A 323 9.26 -7.44 4.92
N LEU A 324 9.82 -6.23 4.93
CA LEU A 324 9.10 -5.01 4.54
C LEU A 324 8.50 -5.09 3.14
N LEU A 325 9.23 -5.65 2.16
CA LEU A 325 8.73 -5.80 0.79
C LEU A 325 7.53 -6.74 0.74
N GLY A 326 7.56 -7.81 1.52
CA GLY A 326 6.45 -8.74 1.63
C GLY A 326 5.20 -8.10 2.23
N VAL A 327 5.35 -7.24 3.24
CA VAL A 327 4.24 -6.45 3.81
C VAL A 327 3.64 -5.51 2.76
N LEU A 328 4.48 -4.76 2.03
CA LEU A 328 4.04 -3.82 0.99
C LEU A 328 3.31 -4.51 -0.16
N LEU A 329 3.77 -5.70 -0.56
CA LEU A 329 3.21 -6.46 -1.66
C LEU A 329 2.07 -7.41 -1.27
N ALA A 330 1.85 -7.65 0.03
CA ALA A 330 0.88 -8.63 0.51
C ALA A 330 -0.54 -8.35 0.00
N VAL A 331 -1.01 -7.11 0.12
CA VAL A 331 -2.38 -6.77 -0.29
C VAL A 331 -2.56 -6.83 -1.81
N PRO A 332 -1.68 -6.23 -2.64
CA PRO A 332 -1.72 -6.44 -4.09
C PRO A 332 -1.66 -7.92 -4.48
N ALA A 333 -0.76 -8.70 -3.87
CA ALA A 333 -0.58 -10.11 -4.20
C ALA A 333 -1.84 -10.91 -3.90
N VAL A 334 -2.47 -10.69 -2.76
CA VAL A 334 -3.73 -11.36 -2.40
C VAL A 334 -4.89 -10.91 -3.29
N ALA A 335 -4.94 -9.64 -3.66
CA ALA A 335 -5.96 -9.14 -4.59
C ALA A 335 -5.82 -9.77 -5.99
N VAL A 336 -4.59 -9.85 -6.51
CA VAL A 336 -4.27 -10.55 -7.77
C VAL A 336 -4.61 -12.03 -7.66
N PHE A 337 -4.20 -12.69 -6.56
CA PHE A 337 -4.51 -14.09 -6.33
C PHE A 337 -6.02 -14.36 -6.33
N LYS A 338 -6.81 -13.49 -5.68
CA LYS A 338 -8.28 -13.56 -5.68
C LYS A 338 -8.86 -13.46 -7.09
N VAL A 339 -8.36 -12.53 -7.92
CA VAL A 339 -8.79 -12.36 -9.31
C VAL A 339 -8.46 -13.61 -10.14
N LEU A 340 -7.21 -14.07 -10.09
CA LEU A 340 -6.76 -15.24 -10.86
C LEU A 340 -7.51 -16.51 -10.44
N LEU A 341 -7.64 -16.75 -9.14
CA LEU A 341 -8.33 -17.94 -8.61
C LEU A 341 -9.83 -17.89 -8.91
N GLY A 342 -10.46 -16.73 -8.75
CA GLY A 342 -11.87 -16.54 -9.07
C GLY A 342 -12.16 -16.76 -10.54
N HIS A 343 -11.31 -16.22 -11.42
CA HIS A 343 -11.39 -16.42 -12.86
C HIS A 343 -11.23 -17.88 -13.23
N TRP A 344 -10.16 -18.52 -12.73
CA TRP A 344 -9.87 -19.93 -12.98
C TRP A 344 -10.99 -20.86 -12.50
N TRP A 345 -11.52 -20.62 -11.30
CA TRP A 345 -12.61 -21.44 -10.76
C TRP A 345 -13.86 -21.35 -11.64
N ARG A 346 -14.22 -20.16 -12.10
CA ARG A 346 -15.40 -19.96 -12.96
C ARG A 346 -15.23 -20.58 -14.34
N THR A 347 -14.10 -20.33 -15.00
CA THR A 347 -13.89 -20.83 -16.37
C THR A 347 -13.59 -22.32 -16.42
N ARG A 348 -12.83 -22.86 -15.45
CA ARG A 348 -12.36 -24.26 -15.48
C ARG A 348 -13.18 -25.22 -14.64
N MET A 349 -13.68 -24.81 -13.48
CA MET A 349 -14.48 -25.68 -12.61
C MET A 349 -15.97 -25.57 -12.88
N LEU A 350 -16.48 -24.35 -13.09
CA LEU A 350 -17.91 -24.13 -13.40
C LEU A 350 -18.22 -24.19 -14.89
N GLY A 351 -17.21 -24.19 -15.76
CA GLY A 351 -17.38 -24.24 -17.21
C GLY A 351 -18.01 -22.98 -17.81
N GLN A 352 -18.01 -21.86 -17.08
CA GLN A 352 -18.53 -20.58 -17.56
C GLN A 352 -17.63 -20.02 -18.65
N SER A 353 -18.21 -19.26 -19.58
CA SER A 353 -17.40 -18.48 -20.51
C SER A 353 -16.56 -17.44 -19.75
N TRP A 354 -15.42 -17.03 -20.28
CA TRP A 354 -14.60 -16.00 -19.64
C TRP A 354 -15.33 -14.64 -19.58
N GLN A 355 -16.30 -14.42 -20.46
CA GLN A 355 -17.20 -13.27 -20.45
C GLN A 355 -18.14 -13.34 -19.25
N GLU A 356 -18.84 -14.45 -19.02
CA GLU A 356 -19.67 -14.65 -17.82
C GLU A 356 -18.86 -14.55 -16.52
N ALA A 357 -17.63 -15.09 -16.53
CA ALA A 357 -16.74 -14.99 -15.38
C ALA A 357 -16.38 -13.54 -15.05
N ARG A 358 -16.14 -12.73 -16.09
CA ARG A 358 -15.93 -11.29 -15.97
C ARG A 358 -17.14 -10.59 -15.35
N GLU A 359 -18.33 -10.79 -15.91
CA GLU A 359 -19.55 -10.12 -15.42
C GLU A 359 -19.79 -10.45 -13.94
N ALA A 360 -19.60 -11.71 -13.57
CA ALA A 360 -19.87 -12.14 -12.22
C ALA A 360 -18.79 -11.73 -11.19
N LEU A 361 -17.52 -11.59 -11.60
CA LEU A 361 -16.44 -11.12 -10.73
C LEU A 361 -16.40 -9.59 -10.58
N PHE A 362 -16.82 -8.86 -11.61
CA PHE A 362 -16.57 -7.42 -11.71
C PHE A 362 -17.83 -6.56 -11.94
N GLU A 363 -18.93 -7.11 -12.44
CA GLU A 363 -20.13 -6.35 -12.87
C GLU A 363 -21.32 -6.46 -11.90
N SER A 364 -21.34 -7.48 -11.02
CA SER A 364 -22.14 -7.48 -9.77
C SER A 364 -21.78 -6.32 -8.80
N THR A 365 -20.88 -5.44 -9.25
CA THR A 365 -20.41 -4.22 -8.62
C THR A 365 -21.13 -2.96 -9.11
N THR A 366 -22.07 -3.06 -10.06
CA THR A 366 -22.96 -1.93 -10.37
C THR A 366 -23.72 -1.58 -9.10
N SER A 367 -23.47 -0.38 -8.58
CA SER A 367 -24.19 0.16 -7.43
C SER A 367 -25.69 -0.03 -7.66
N PRO A 368 -26.49 -0.40 -6.64
CA PRO A 368 -27.95 -0.39 -6.75
C PRO A 368 -28.51 0.93 -7.30
N VAL A 369 -27.74 2.02 -7.15
CA VAL A 369 -28.02 3.34 -7.75
C VAL A 369 -27.88 3.34 -9.27
N ALA A 370 -26.89 2.67 -9.84
CA ALA A 370 -26.70 2.57 -11.29
C ALA A 370 -27.82 1.74 -11.95
N GLU A 371 -28.24 0.65 -11.32
CA GLU A 371 -29.44 -0.11 -11.71
C GLU A 371 -30.71 0.73 -11.62
N ARG A 372 -30.88 1.48 -10.52
CA ARG A 372 -32.04 2.38 -10.36
C ARG A 372 -32.06 3.50 -11.40
N ILE A 373 -30.90 4.04 -11.79
CA ILE A 373 -30.80 5.07 -12.84
C ILE A 373 -31.15 4.45 -14.21
N LYS A 374 -30.66 3.25 -14.51
CA LYS A 374 -31.00 2.52 -15.74
C LYS A 374 -32.49 2.20 -15.81
N ALA A 375 -33.06 1.66 -14.73
CA ALA A 375 -34.49 1.37 -14.64
C ALA A 375 -35.36 2.63 -14.77
N ARG A 376 -34.92 3.78 -14.23
CA ARG A 376 -35.65 5.05 -14.40
C ARG A 376 -35.56 5.62 -15.81
N ALA A 377 -34.42 5.42 -16.48
CA ALA A 377 -34.22 5.83 -17.87
C ALA A 377 -35.07 4.99 -18.83
N GLU A 378 -35.20 3.69 -18.57
CA GLU A 378 -36.03 2.77 -19.35
C GLU A 378 -37.55 3.03 -19.15
N VAL A 379 -37.98 3.39 -17.94
CA VAL A 379 -39.39 3.79 -17.68
C VAL A 379 -39.73 5.15 -18.33
N GLY A 380 -38.79 6.08 -18.41
CA GLY A 380 -39.01 7.39 -19.05
C GLY A 380 -39.12 7.33 -20.58
N THR A 381 -38.63 6.26 -21.22
CA THR A 381 -38.75 6.06 -22.67
C THR A 381 -40.11 5.49 -23.08
N ASP A 382 -40.73 4.64 -22.25
CA ASP A 382 -42.07 4.08 -22.52
C ASP A 382 -43.18 5.14 -22.41
N GLU A 383 -43.13 6.04 -21.43
CA GLU A 383 -44.13 7.11 -21.29
C GLU A 383 -44.12 8.13 -22.45
N SER A 384 -42.97 8.26 -23.14
CA SER A 384 -42.86 9.16 -24.30
C SER A 384 -43.48 8.57 -25.57
N GLN A 385 -43.49 7.24 -25.72
CA GLN A 385 -44.10 6.57 -26.88
C GLN A 385 -45.62 6.50 -26.77
N ASP A 386 -46.18 6.31 -25.56
CA ASP A 386 -47.63 6.31 -25.35
C ASP A 386 -48.28 7.70 -25.51
N SER A 387 -47.49 8.79 -25.40
CA SER A 387 -48.00 10.16 -25.57
C SER A 387 -48.11 10.62 -27.03
N ASP A 388 -47.34 10.02 -27.93
CA ASP A 388 -47.38 10.35 -29.37
C ASP A 388 -48.48 9.55 -30.12
N ASP A 389 -48.83 8.35 -29.65
CA ASP A 389 -49.94 7.56 -30.23
C ASP A 389 -51.34 8.04 -29.81
N ALA A 390 -51.44 8.91 -28.79
CA ALA A 390 -52.70 9.53 -28.37
C ALA A 390 -53.00 10.87 -29.09
N ALA A 391 -52.10 11.33 -29.97
CA ALA A 391 -52.19 12.63 -30.66
C ALA A 391 -52.48 12.53 -32.18
N VAL A 392 -52.80 11.33 -32.69
CA VAL A 392 -53.27 11.08 -34.07
C VAL A 392 -54.71 10.62 -34.04
#